data_AF-A0A8T5GZS5-F1
#
_entry.id   AF-A0A8T5GZS5-F1
#
_cell.length_a   1.000
_cell.length_b   1.000
_cell.length_c   1.000
_cell.angle_alpha   90.00
_cell.angle_beta   90.00
_cell.angle_gamma   90.00
#
_symmetry.space_group_name_H-M   'P 1'
#
loop_
_entity.id
_entity.type
_entity.pdbx_description
1 polymer ?
#
loop_
_entity_poly.entity_id
_entity_poly.type
_entity_poly.pdbx_seq_one_letter_code
_entity_poly.pdbx_strand_id
1 'polypeptide(L)'
;MSEQSTGESSGKEVSQEFAQMEKELIKETSVFSLMKEQMKSMVGMVSMFVITIVISLFIRPWYDVAELHAFGEAGSTQVRYIALELVMIFIFTAFVIMLARYKKEWLIKYGILGVLTIALMYTTVPLAHMFVIDFDVEDFEYTDSFESEETYLTDIGMGAFITHDLIGNSTNWQDSISYWNQDSMVTGTPEWTYNQSRLPAGDSQIFRVVKSPNHLTLTNGAWISSVDINTGELIETYACHSEEGGQVTLGTNYSFCDMAVIVEGGVYTFSTGGDLVFYRTFEETPGLMAYQSRWGLPPSIDIRNEFVDAMMIEDQRMLLVTESSALVLHLEENSGTLDIDLQKIIF
;
A
#
# COMPACT_ATOMS: atom_id res chain seq x y z
N MET A 1 -48.40 108.48 35.26
CA MET A 1 -48.06 107.99 36.61
C MET A 1 -48.41 106.51 36.64
N SER A 2 -47.41 105.68 36.95
CA SER A 2 -47.48 104.37 37.61
C SER A 2 -48.32 103.22 37.04
N GLU A 3 -47.64 102.07 36.85
CA GLU A 3 -48.02 100.67 37.17
C GLU A 3 -49.27 100.09 36.43
N GLN A 4 -49.35 98.86 35.93
CA GLN A 4 -48.91 97.56 36.46
C GLN A 4 -49.11 96.46 35.37
N SER A 5 -48.48 95.31 35.61
CA SER A 5 -48.24 94.11 34.78
C SER A 5 -49.44 93.27 34.29
N THR A 6 -49.28 92.55 33.17
CA THR A 6 -49.22 91.06 33.03
C THR A 6 -49.70 90.58 31.65
N GLY A 7 -49.08 89.50 31.13
CA GLY A 7 -49.61 88.76 29.97
C GLY A 7 -48.60 87.95 29.15
N GLU A 8 -47.78 87.11 29.79
CA GLU A 8 -46.90 86.12 29.14
C GLU A 8 -47.38 84.72 29.54
N SER A 9 -48.07 83.97 28.67
CA SER A 9 -48.31 82.52 28.84
C SER A 9 -49.09 81.93 27.66
N SER A 10 -48.40 81.34 26.67
CA SER A 10 -49.05 80.43 25.69
C SER A 10 -48.03 79.57 24.92
N GLY A 11 -46.79 80.04 24.74
CA GLY A 11 -45.75 79.27 24.02
C GLY A 11 -44.98 78.24 24.86
N LYS A 12 -45.04 78.31 26.20
CA LYS A 12 -44.27 77.43 27.09
C LYS A 12 -45.00 76.16 27.51
N GLU A 13 -46.33 76.17 27.61
CA GLU A 13 -47.11 75.00 28.04
C GLU A 13 -47.12 73.90 26.98
N VAL A 14 -47.27 74.26 25.69
CA VAL A 14 -47.20 73.29 24.58
C VAL A 14 -45.81 72.63 24.54
N SER A 15 -44.72 73.39 24.64
CA SER A 15 -43.37 72.81 24.67
C SER A 15 -43.12 71.90 25.88
N GLN A 16 -43.77 72.17 27.02
CA GLN A 16 -43.60 71.36 28.23
C GLN A 16 -44.46 70.09 28.20
N GLU A 17 -45.69 70.14 27.68
CA GLU A 17 -46.50 68.93 27.47
C GLU A 17 -45.88 68.00 26.44
N PHE A 18 -45.35 68.53 25.33
CA PHE A 18 -44.65 67.71 24.33
C PHE A 18 -43.36 67.09 24.89
N ALA A 19 -42.60 67.83 25.72
CA ALA A 19 -41.40 67.29 26.39
C ALA A 19 -41.73 66.27 27.49
N GLN A 20 -42.90 66.38 28.12
CA GLN A 20 -43.40 65.40 29.08
C GLN A 20 -43.92 64.15 28.37
N MET A 21 -44.68 64.29 27.28
CA MET A 21 -45.09 63.18 26.42
C MET A 21 -43.90 62.45 25.79
N GLU A 22 -42.84 63.15 25.36
CA GLU A 22 -41.61 62.55 24.84
C GLU A 22 -40.84 61.80 25.94
N LYS A 23 -40.78 62.33 27.17
CA LYS A 23 -40.21 61.64 28.33
C LYS A 23 -41.04 60.45 28.79
N GLU A 24 -42.36 60.52 28.69
CA GLU A 24 -43.28 59.44 29.02
C GLU A 24 -43.22 58.34 27.96
N LEU A 25 -43.13 58.69 26.68
CA LEU A 25 -42.83 57.78 25.58
C LEU A 25 -41.46 57.11 25.76
N ILE A 26 -40.39 57.83 26.11
CA ILE A 26 -39.06 57.23 26.38
C ILE A 26 -39.08 56.31 27.61
N LYS A 27 -39.98 56.57 28.58
CA LYS A 27 -40.12 55.79 29.81
C LYS A 27 -41.01 54.55 29.63
N GLU A 28 -42.05 54.60 28.79
CA GLU A 28 -42.88 53.45 28.42
C GLU A 28 -42.31 52.63 27.25
N THR A 29 -41.61 53.27 26.32
CA THR A 29 -40.77 52.62 25.29
C THR A 29 -39.30 52.73 25.66
N SER A 30 -38.95 52.15 26.82
CA SER A 30 -37.55 51.79 27.07
C SER A 30 -37.16 50.73 26.05
N VAL A 31 -36.64 51.20 24.91
CA VAL A 31 -36.07 50.39 23.83
C VAL A 31 -35.10 49.35 24.40
N PHE A 32 -34.46 49.66 25.52
CA PHE A 32 -33.56 48.76 26.24
C PHE A 32 -34.26 47.64 27.03
N SER A 33 -35.41 47.88 27.67
CA SER A 33 -36.17 46.80 28.33
C SER A 33 -36.89 45.93 27.31
N LEU A 34 -37.42 46.52 26.24
CA LEU A 34 -37.99 45.78 25.10
C LEU A 34 -36.91 44.98 24.35
N MET A 35 -35.70 45.56 24.14
CA MET A 35 -34.54 44.82 23.62
C MET A 35 -34.10 43.71 24.57
N LYS A 36 -34.10 43.91 25.89
CA LYS A 36 -33.69 42.89 26.86
C LYS A 36 -34.67 41.71 26.90
N GLU A 37 -35.96 41.97 26.76
CA GLU A 37 -36.99 40.95 26.64
C GLU A 37 -36.92 40.22 25.28
N GLN A 38 -36.69 40.93 24.18
CA GLN A 38 -36.48 40.31 22.86
C GLN A 38 -35.11 39.63 22.71
N MET A 39 -34.08 40.05 23.44
CA MET A 39 -32.74 39.46 23.43
C MET A 39 -32.78 38.00 23.88
N LYS A 40 -33.60 37.65 24.86
CA LYS A 40 -33.71 36.25 25.31
C LYS A 40 -34.21 35.33 24.19
N SER A 41 -35.19 35.81 23.41
CA SER A 41 -35.73 35.07 22.25
C SER A 41 -34.76 35.05 21.07
N MET A 42 -34.13 36.19 20.78
CA MET A 42 -33.15 36.34 19.70
C MET A 42 -31.89 35.49 19.94
N VAL A 43 -31.39 35.45 21.18
CA VAL A 43 -30.25 34.60 21.58
C VAL A 43 -30.58 33.12 21.43
N GLY A 44 -31.81 32.70 21.72
CA GLY A 44 -32.24 31.31 21.53
C GLY A 44 -32.16 30.86 20.07
N MET A 45 -32.63 31.70 19.14
CA MET A 45 -32.57 31.41 17.70
C MET A 45 -31.12 31.38 17.18
N VAL A 46 -30.29 32.34 17.61
CA VAL A 46 -28.86 32.38 17.24
C VAL A 46 -28.11 31.16 17.80
N SER A 47 -28.39 30.76 19.04
CA SER A 47 -27.79 29.57 19.66
C SER A 47 -28.10 28.30 18.87
N MET A 48 -29.36 28.09 18.48
CA MET A 48 -29.75 26.94 17.68
C MET A 48 -29.04 26.93 16.32
N PHE A 49 -28.90 28.10 15.68
CA PHE A 49 -28.17 28.24 14.42
C PHE A 49 -26.69 27.87 14.56
N VAL A 50 -26.00 28.40 15.57
CA VAL A 50 -24.58 28.12 15.81
C VAL A 50 -24.36 26.64 16.12
N ILE A 51 -25.18 26.06 17.00
CA ILE A 51 -25.09 24.63 17.36
C ILE A 51 -25.29 23.76 16.11
N THR A 52 -26.25 24.10 15.25
CA THR A 52 -26.51 23.34 14.02
C THR A 52 -25.34 23.38 13.06
N ILE A 53 -24.68 24.55 12.90
CA ILE A 53 -23.46 24.67 12.08
C ILE A 53 -22.33 23.82 12.66
N VAL A 54 -22.09 23.90 13.98
CA VAL A 54 -21.03 23.12 14.64
C VAL A 54 -21.26 21.63 14.46
N ILE A 55 -22.48 21.15 14.70
CA ILE A 55 -22.85 19.74 14.48
C ILE A 55 -22.68 19.36 13.00
N SER A 56 -23.09 20.24 12.07
CA SER A 56 -22.93 19.99 10.64
C SER A 56 -21.47 19.87 10.22
N LEU A 57 -20.58 20.75 10.73
CA LEU A 57 -19.15 20.67 10.44
C LEU A 57 -18.52 19.42 11.08
N PHE A 58 -18.99 19.04 12.26
CA PHE A 58 -18.49 17.87 12.98
C PHE A 58 -18.83 16.55 12.29
N ILE A 59 -20.03 16.40 11.73
CA ILE A 59 -20.46 15.16 11.07
C ILE A 59 -20.01 15.10 9.59
N ARG A 60 -19.66 16.23 8.99
CA ARG A 60 -19.29 16.34 7.56
C ARG A 60 -18.23 15.32 7.08
N PRO A 61 -17.11 15.07 7.79
CA PRO A 61 -16.10 14.12 7.33
C PRO A 61 -16.63 12.71 7.07
N TRP A 62 -17.59 12.24 7.88
CA TRP A 62 -18.22 10.92 7.70
C TRP A 62 -19.01 10.81 6.39
N TYR A 63 -19.73 11.88 6.02
CA TYR A 63 -20.53 11.91 4.80
C TYR A 63 -19.69 12.14 3.54
N ASP A 64 -18.57 12.86 3.66
CA ASP A 64 -17.65 13.11 2.56
C ASP A 64 -16.84 11.84 2.19
N VAL A 65 -16.43 11.01 3.17
CA VAL A 65 -15.71 9.73 2.91
C VAL A 65 -16.62 8.65 2.30
N ALA A 66 -17.88 8.59 2.71
CA ALA A 66 -18.82 7.58 2.23
C ALA A 66 -19.47 7.91 0.87
N GLU A 67 -19.05 9.00 0.22
CA GLU A 67 -19.62 9.51 -1.04
C GLU A 67 -21.16 9.56 -1.04
N LEU A 68 -21.76 9.83 0.13
CA LEU A 68 -23.22 9.81 0.33
C LEU A 68 -23.94 11.04 -0.27
N HIS A 69 -23.22 11.83 -1.07
CA HIS A 69 -23.80 12.89 -1.87
C HIS A 69 -24.72 12.24 -2.91
N ALA A 70 -25.99 12.67 -2.96
CA ALA A 70 -26.96 12.13 -3.92
C ALA A 70 -26.53 12.26 -5.40
N PHE A 71 -25.47 13.04 -5.69
CA PHE A 71 -24.91 13.26 -7.03
C PHE A 71 -23.37 13.16 -7.10
N GLY A 72 -22.68 12.58 -6.09
CA GLY A 72 -21.22 12.45 -6.05
C GLY A 72 -20.47 13.80 -5.95
N GLU A 73 -19.14 13.76 -5.80
CA GLU A 73 -18.29 14.94 -5.59
C GLU A 73 -18.36 15.96 -6.75
N ALA A 74 -18.54 15.45 -7.98
CA ALA A 74 -18.60 16.27 -9.20
C ALA A 74 -20.01 16.76 -9.59
N GLY A 75 -21.09 16.24 -8.99
CA GLY A 75 -22.46 16.53 -9.40
C GLY A 75 -23.17 17.67 -8.64
N SER A 76 -22.68 18.06 -7.47
CA SER A 76 -23.33 19.10 -6.64
C SER A 76 -23.37 20.49 -7.30
N THR A 77 -22.45 20.80 -8.20
CA THR A 77 -22.31 22.14 -8.81
C THR A 77 -23.03 22.33 -10.15
N GLN A 78 -23.60 21.26 -10.74
CA GLN A 78 -24.29 21.37 -12.02
C GLN A 78 -25.72 21.90 -11.82
N VAL A 79 -26.08 22.98 -12.53
CA VAL A 79 -27.43 23.58 -12.51
C VAL A 79 -28.55 22.54 -12.73
N ARG A 80 -28.27 21.48 -13.50
CA ARG A 80 -29.20 20.36 -13.74
C ARG A 80 -29.59 19.62 -12.46
N TYR A 81 -28.64 19.36 -11.56
CA TYR A 81 -28.89 18.61 -10.32
C TYR A 81 -29.59 19.47 -9.27
N ILE A 82 -29.27 20.77 -9.19
CA ILE A 82 -29.97 21.74 -8.35
C ILE A 82 -31.45 21.85 -8.75
N ALA A 83 -31.74 21.90 -10.06
CA ALA A 83 -33.12 21.93 -10.55
C ALA A 83 -33.88 20.64 -10.21
N LEU A 84 -33.21 19.49 -10.28
CA LEU A 84 -33.81 18.19 -9.94
C LEU A 84 -34.13 18.09 -8.44
N GLU A 85 -33.21 18.53 -7.57
CA GLU A 85 -33.44 18.59 -6.12
C GLU A 85 -34.67 19.44 -5.77
N LEU A 86 -34.77 20.63 -6.35
CA LEU A 86 -35.89 21.55 -6.14
C LEU A 86 -37.23 20.91 -6.57
N VAL A 87 -37.25 20.21 -7.71
CA VAL A 87 -38.44 19.46 -8.16
C VAL A 87 -38.82 18.35 -7.17
N MET A 88 -37.85 17.62 -6.62
CA MET A 88 -38.13 16.57 -5.64
C MET A 88 -38.73 17.12 -4.35
N ILE A 89 -38.28 18.28 -3.88
CA ILE A 89 -38.89 18.97 -2.74
C ILE A 89 -40.35 19.30 -3.04
N PHE A 90 -40.68 19.80 -4.23
CA PHE A 90 -42.07 20.06 -4.61
C PHE A 90 -42.93 18.81 -4.67
N ILE A 91 -42.40 17.70 -5.21
CA ILE A 91 -43.09 16.41 -5.24
C ILE A 91 -43.38 15.94 -3.81
N PHE A 92 -42.38 16.00 -2.93
CA PHE A 92 -42.52 15.62 -1.53
C PHE A 92 -43.58 16.49 -0.82
N THR A 93 -43.55 17.81 -1.04
CA THR A 93 -44.50 18.75 -0.44
C THR A 93 -45.92 18.49 -0.93
N ALA A 94 -46.10 18.25 -2.24
CA ALA A 94 -47.40 17.90 -2.82
C ALA A 94 -47.93 16.56 -2.27
N PHE A 95 -47.05 15.58 -2.08
CA PHE A 95 -47.39 14.29 -1.48
C PHE A 95 -47.87 14.45 -0.03
N VAL A 96 -47.17 15.23 0.79
CA VAL A 96 -47.59 15.53 2.17
C VAL A 96 -48.95 16.23 2.20
N ILE A 97 -49.18 17.22 1.34
CA ILE A 97 -50.48 17.92 1.24
C ILE A 97 -51.59 16.98 0.77
N MET A 98 -51.31 16.10 -0.19
CA MET A 98 -52.25 15.09 -0.67
C MET A 98 -52.66 14.17 0.48
N LEU A 99 -51.70 13.62 1.23
CA LEU A 99 -51.96 12.77 2.40
C LEU A 99 -52.77 13.50 3.49
N ALA A 100 -52.49 14.79 3.72
CA ALA A 100 -53.24 15.61 4.66
C ALA A 100 -54.72 15.77 4.23
N ARG A 101 -54.99 15.94 2.93
CA ARG A 101 -56.36 16.04 2.41
C ARG A 101 -57.16 14.74 2.54
N TYR A 102 -56.51 13.58 2.45
CA TYR A 102 -57.16 12.27 2.60
C TYR A 102 -57.54 11.92 4.05
N LYS A 103 -57.24 12.77 5.04
CA LYS A 103 -57.58 12.61 6.48
C LYS A 103 -57.25 11.21 7.04
N LYS A 104 -56.21 10.55 6.53
CA LYS A 104 -55.74 9.28 7.09
C LYS A 104 -54.88 9.56 8.31
N GLU A 105 -55.52 9.87 9.44
CA GLU A 105 -54.87 10.25 10.71
C GLU A 105 -53.82 9.22 11.16
N TRP A 106 -54.07 7.93 10.93
CA TRP A 106 -53.11 6.86 11.22
C TRP A 106 -51.82 6.97 10.39
N LEU A 107 -51.94 7.21 9.08
CA LEU A 107 -50.78 7.31 8.18
C LEU A 107 -49.96 8.57 8.49
N ILE A 108 -50.62 9.68 8.84
CA ILE A 108 -49.91 10.92 9.20
C ILE A 108 -49.13 10.73 10.50
N LYS A 109 -49.75 10.12 11.52
CA LYS A 109 -49.12 9.90 12.84
C LYS A 109 -47.93 8.94 12.75
N TYR A 110 -48.11 7.77 12.14
CA TYR A 110 -47.05 6.76 12.05
C TYR A 110 -46.05 7.06 10.93
N GLY A 111 -46.49 7.67 9.83
CA GLY A 111 -45.62 8.03 8.71
C GLY A 111 -44.62 9.11 9.07
N ILE A 112 -45.07 10.20 9.72
CA ILE A 112 -44.15 11.27 10.18
C ILE A 112 -43.19 10.72 11.23
N LEU A 113 -43.69 9.91 12.18
CA LEU A 113 -42.84 9.27 13.18
C LEU A 113 -41.78 8.36 12.54
N GLY A 114 -42.15 7.60 11.49
CA GLY A 114 -41.23 6.75 10.75
C GLY A 114 -40.14 7.54 10.03
N VAL A 115 -40.50 8.58 9.29
CA VAL A 115 -39.54 9.46 8.61
C VAL A 115 -38.61 10.15 9.63
N LEU A 116 -39.16 10.62 10.75
CA LEU A 116 -38.38 11.22 11.83
C LEU A 116 -37.40 10.23 12.45
N THR A 117 -37.81 8.98 12.63
CA THR A 117 -36.95 7.92 13.19
C THR A 117 -35.80 7.59 12.25
N ILE A 118 -36.07 7.49 10.95
CA ILE A 118 -35.03 7.25 9.93
C ILE A 118 -34.06 8.43 9.92
N ALA A 119 -34.57 9.67 9.87
CA ALA A 119 -33.73 10.86 9.92
C ALA A 119 -32.85 10.90 11.19
N LEU A 120 -33.44 10.56 12.35
CA LEU A 120 -32.70 10.49 13.61
C LEU A 120 -31.58 9.44 13.53
N MET A 121 -31.86 8.21 13.08
CA MET A 121 -30.84 7.17 12.88
C MET A 121 -29.71 7.63 11.95
N TYR A 122 -30.05 8.25 10.81
CA TYR A 122 -29.06 8.77 9.86
C TYR A 122 -28.22 9.89 10.46
N THR A 123 -28.70 10.63 11.48
CA THR A 123 -27.88 11.63 12.18
C THR A 123 -27.10 11.06 13.36
N THR A 124 -27.67 10.11 14.13
CA THR A 124 -27.07 9.60 15.37
C THR A 124 -25.99 8.56 15.13
N VAL A 125 -26.13 7.71 14.10
CA VAL A 125 -25.13 6.67 13.80
C VAL A 125 -23.78 7.28 13.36
N PRO A 126 -23.73 8.24 12.40
CA PRO A 126 -22.51 8.96 12.08
C PRO A 126 -21.93 9.70 13.28
N LEU A 127 -22.80 10.37 14.06
CA LEU A 127 -22.36 11.10 15.24
C LEU A 127 -21.68 10.17 16.25
N ALA A 128 -22.24 8.97 16.48
CA ALA A 128 -21.63 7.97 17.35
C ALA A 128 -20.30 7.44 16.80
N HIS A 129 -20.18 7.22 15.49
CA HIS A 129 -18.91 6.78 14.88
C HIS A 129 -17.83 7.83 15.00
N MET A 130 -18.16 9.12 14.82
CA MET A 130 -17.21 10.23 15.01
C MET A 130 -16.72 10.36 16.46
N PHE A 131 -17.43 9.80 17.45
CA PHE A 131 -16.98 9.75 18.85
C PHE A 131 -16.15 8.50 19.20
N VAL A 132 -16.23 7.44 18.39
CA VAL A 132 -15.62 6.14 18.69
C VAL A 132 -14.36 5.88 17.86
N ILE A 133 -14.29 6.42 16.64
CA ILE A 133 -13.14 6.24 15.76
C ILE A 133 -12.11 7.30 16.10
N ASP A 134 -10.93 6.85 16.54
CA ASP A 134 -9.74 7.68 16.53
C ASP A 134 -9.27 7.80 15.07
N PHE A 135 -9.31 9.02 14.53
CA PHE A 135 -8.77 9.30 13.19
C PHE A 135 -7.28 9.63 13.24
N ASP A 136 -6.69 9.66 14.44
CA ASP A 136 -5.25 9.64 14.61
C ASP A 136 -4.77 8.25 14.19
N VAL A 137 -4.45 8.13 12.91
CA VAL A 137 -3.63 7.03 12.41
C VAL A 137 -2.28 7.25 13.08
N GLU A 138 -1.93 6.41 14.05
CA GLU A 138 -0.57 6.43 14.60
C GLU A 138 0.38 6.23 13.41
N ASP A 139 1.21 7.24 13.13
CA ASP A 139 2.23 7.14 12.11
C ASP A 139 3.09 5.91 12.44
N PHE A 140 3.34 5.08 11.43
CA PHE A 140 4.20 3.92 11.62
C PHE A 140 5.61 4.40 11.96
N GLU A 141 5.97 4.37 13.25
CA GLU A 141 7.29 4.70 13.74
C GLU A 141 8.17 3.45 13.74
N TYR A 142 9.22 3.46 12.92
CA TYR A 142 10.28 2.45 13.00
C TYR A 142 10.93 2.51 14.38
N THR A 143 10.80 1.45 15.18
CA THR A 143 11.40 1.39 16.52
C THR A 143 12.92 1.30 16.45
N ASP A 144 13.44 0.57 15.47
CA ASP A 144 14.85 0.39 15.19
C ASP A 144 15.07 0.23 13.68
N SER A 145 16.23 0.67 13.19
CA SER A 145 16.67 0.51 11.80
C SER A 145 18.09 -0.04 11.77
N PHE A 146 18.33 -1.04 10.94
CA PHE A 146 19.64 -1.64 10.71
C PHE A 146 20.01 -1.49 9.23
N GLU A 147 21.26 -1.10 8.96
CA GLU A 147 21.81 -1.02 7.61
C GLU A 147 22.98 -2.01 7.51
N SER A 148 22.99 -2.81 6.45
CA SER A 148 24.11 -3.68 6.08
C SER A 148 24.52 -3.37 4.64
N GLU A 149 25.83 -3.46 4.35
CA GLU A 149 26.39 -3.28 3.00
C GLU A 149 26.27 -4.55 2.14
N GLU A 150 25.63 -5.61 2.67
CA GLU A 150 25.38 -6.85 1.96
C GLU A 150 24.44 -6.64 0.76
N THR A 151 24.71 -7.38 -0.32
CA THR A 151 23.87 -7.38 -1.52
C THR A 151 22.69 -8.32 -1.31
N TYR A 152 21.47 -7.81 -1.49
CA TYR A 152 20.27 -8.64 -1.52
C TYR A 152 20.28 -9.54 -2.78
N LEU A 153 20.06 -10.84 -2.59
CA LEU A 153 20.02 -11.80 -3.70
C LEU A 153 18.59 -12.24 -4.03
N THR A 154 17.87 -12.74 -3.02
CA THR A 154 16.52 -13.29 -3.23
C THR A 154 15.75 -13.47 -1.92
N ASP A 155 14.43 -13.49 -2.00
CA ASP A 155 13.52 -13.90 -0.92
C ASP A 155 13.35 -15.43 -0.85
N ILE A 156 13.06 -15.93 0.35
CA ILE A 156 12.67 -17.31 0.64
C ILE A 156 11.27 -17.26 1.26
N GLY A 157 10.25 -17.40 0.43
CA GLY A 157 8.86 -17.26 0.85
C GLY A 157 8.53 -15.83 1.29
N MET A 158 7.63 -15.67 2.27
CA MET A 158 7.13 -14.34 2.66
C MET A 158 7.88 -13.69 3.83
N GLY A 159 8.80 -14.39 4.47
CA GLY A 159 9.36 -13.96 5.76
C GLY A 159 10.86 -14.14 5.90
N ALA A 160 11.55 -14.50 4.82
CA ALA A 160 12.99 -14.67 4.84
C ALA A 160 13.64 -14.25 3.53
N PHE A 161 14.93 -13.96 3.57
CA PHE A 161 15.72 -13.58 2.40
C PHE A 161 17.19 -13.98 2.56
N ILE A 162 17.90 -13.99 1.44
CA ILE A 162 19.32 -14.31 1.33
C ILE A 162 20.06 -13.06 0.88
N THR A 163 21.20 -12.83 1.54
CA THR A 163 22.15 -11.78 1.19
C THR A 163 23.52 -12.37 0.87
N HIS A 164 24.34 -11.58 0.19
CA HIS A 164 25.71 -11.92 -0.17
C HIS A 164 26.66 -10.78 0.12
N ASP A 165 27.83 -11.14 0.62
CA ASP A 165 28.99 -10.25 0.73
C ASP A 165 30.25 -10.96 0.25
N LEU A 166 31.18 -10.19 -0.29
CA LEU A 166 32.46 -10.69 -0.76
C LEU A 166 33.54 -10.37 0.28
N ILE A 167 33.92 -11.38 1.05
CA ILE A 167 34.88 -11.24 2.15
C ILE A 167 36.29 -11.70 1.75
N GLY A 168 37.32 -11.00 2.21
CA GLY A 168 38.72 -11.41 2.03
C GLY A 168 39.57 -10.43 1.23
N ASN A 169 40.56 -10.95 0.51
CA ASN A 169 41.49 -10.19 -0.31
C ASN A 169 41.75 -10.88 -1.66
N SER A 170 42.56 -10.26 -2.53
CA SER A 170 42.88 -10.72 -3.89
C SER A 170 43.39 -12.17 -4.00
N THR A 171 43.83 -12.79 -2.91
CA THR A 171 44.37 -14.17 -2.88
C THR A 171 43.51 -15.17 -2.11
N ASN A 172 42.43 -14.73 -1.47
CA ASN A 172 41.59 -15.59 -0.64
C ASN A 172 40.13 -15.13 -0.55
N TRP A 173 39.63 -14.53 -1.63
CA TRP A 173 38.23 -14.12 -1.74
C TRP A 173 37.29 -15.28 -1.44
N GLN A 174 36.29 -15.00 -0.60
CA GLN A 174 35.21 -15.91 -0.25
C GLN A 174 33.87 -15.20 -0.42
N ASP A 175 32.92 -15.91 -1.01
CA ASP A 175 31.52 -15.50 -1.05
C ASP A 175 30.89 -15.89 0.29
N SER A 176 30.41 -14.90 1.04
CA SER A 176 29.67 -15.06 2.28
C SER A 176 28.18 -14.94 1.99
N ILE A 177 27.42 -15.99 2.28
CA ILE A 177 25.97 -16.05 2.06
C ILE A 177 25.31 -16.07 3.42
N SER A 178 24.37 -15.16 3.65
CA SER A 178 23.66 -15.04 4.92
C SER A 178 22.16 -15.19 4.73
N TYR A 179 21.54 -15.97 5.61
CA TYR A 179 20.10 -16.17 5.65
C TYR A 179 19.47 -15.38 6.78
N TRP A 180 18.44 -14.64 6.42
CA TRP A 180 17.72 -13.75 7.31
C TRP A 180 16.24 -14.15 7.34
N ASN A 181 15.76 -14.55 8.51
CA ASN A 181 14.35 -14.73 8.82
C ASN A 181 13.82 -13.55 9.69
N GLN A 182 12.52 -13.54 9.98
CA GLN A 182 11.91 -12.49 10.81
C GLN A 182 12.56 -12.33 12.19
N ASP A 183 12.95 -13.41 12.86
CA ASP A 183 13.57 -13.35 14.19
C ASP A 183 15.00 -12.78 14.12
N SER A 184 15.76 -13.18 13.11
CA SER A 184 17.14 -12.75 12.84
C SER A 184 17.22 -11.27 12.49
N MET A 185 16.18 -10.72 11.85
CA MET A 185 16.05 -9.29 11.60
C MET A 185 15.87 -8.50 12.89
N VAL A 186 15.14 -9.06 13.88
CA VAL A 186 14.95 -8.43 15.19
C VAL A 186 16.24 -8.46 16.01
N THR A 187 17.04 -9.53 15.90
CA THR A 187 18.32 -9.62 16.61
C THR A 187 19.48 -8.93 15.91
N GLY A 188 19.33 -8.60 14.61
CA GLY A 188 20.39 -8.01 13.78
C GLY A 188 21.53 -8.97 13.45
N THR A 189 21.28 -10.28 13.53
CA THR A 189 22.28 -11.32 13.25
C THR A 189 21.67 -12.39 12.37
N PRO A 190 22.31 -12.78 11.25
CA PRO A 190 21.76 -13.81 10.37
C PRO A 190 21.60 -15.13 11.11
N GLU A 191 20.59 -15.93 10.73
CA GLU A 191 20.34 -17.23 11.36
C GLU A 191 21.47 -18.21 11.08
N TRP A 192 21.97 -18.22 9.84
CA TRP A 192 23.18 -18.93 9.46
C TRP A 192 23.95 -18.15 8.39
N THR A 193 25.26 -18.40 8.33
CA THR A 193 26.15 -17.86 7.30
C THR A 193 27.00 -18.99 6.74
N TYR A 194 27.04 -19.10 5.41
CA TYR A 194 27.87 -20.06 4.68
C TYR A 194 28.94 -19.32 3.88
N ASN A 195 30.20 -19.72 4.04
CA ASN A 195 31.33 -19.12 3.35
C ASN A 195 31.90 -20.10 2.32
N GLN A 196 31.96 -19.67 1.07
CA GLN A 196 32.49 -20.44 -0.05
C GLN A 196 33.72 -19.76 -0.66
N SER A 197 34.74 -20.53 -1.02
CA SER A 197 35.89 -19.99 -1.76
C SER A 197 35.45 -19.50 -3.15
N ARG A 198 35.84 -18.27 -3.50
CA ARG A 198 35.59 -17.71 -4.83
C ARG A 198 36.58 -18.22 -5.87
N LEU A 199 37.84 -18.37 -5.47
CA LEU A 199 38.90 -18.83 -6.37
C LEU A 199 38.55 -20.18 -7.00
N PRO A 200 38.79 -20.38 -8.31
CA PRO A 200 39.53 -19.51 -9.23
C PRO A 200 38.74 -18.36 -9.89
N ALA A 201 37.46 -18.15 -9.56
CA ALA A 201 36.69 -17.03 -10.11
C ALA A 201 37.28 -15.68 -9.66
N GLY A 202 37.22 -14.71 -10.57
CA GLY A 202 37.60 -13.33 -10.29
C GLY A 202 36.49 -12.54 -9.59
N ASP A 203 36.81 -11.29 -9.28
CA ASP A 203 35.87 -10.28 -8.77
C ASP A 203 34.74 -9.95 -9.76
N SER A 204 35.04 -9.98 -11.06
CA SER A 204 34.08 -9.72 -12.14
C SER A 204 32.99 -10.77 -12.34
N GLN A 205 33.11 -11.95 -11.73
CA GLN A 205 32.07 -12.99 -11.83
C GLN A 205 30.86 -12.62 -10.98
N ILE A 206 29.66 -12.85 -11.49
CA ILE A 206 28.42 -12.55 -10.76
C ILE A 206 28.06 -13.78 -9.93
N PHE A 207 27.83 -13.56 -8.63
CA PHE A 207 27.29 -14.59 -7.76
C PHE A 207 25.78 -14.70 -7.99
N ARG A 208 25.29 -15.92 -8.26
CA ARG A 208 23.86 -16.19 -8.51
C ARG A 208 23.37 -17.32 -7.62
N VAL A 209 22.10 -17.22 -7.25
CA VAL A 209 21.40 -18.22 -6.46
C VAL A 209 20.15 -18.66 -7.20
N VAL A 210 19.92 -19.96 -7.24
CA VAL A 210 18.67 -20.56 -7.71
C VAL A 210 18.00 -21.25 -6.52
N LYS A 211 16.75 -20.88 -6.26
CA LYS A 211 15.96 -21.43 -5.16
C LYS A 211 15.36 -22.76 -5.54
N SER A 212 15.50 -23.77 -4.69
CA SER A 212 14.75 -25.02 -4.78
C SER A 212 13.91 -25.23 -3.50
N PRO A 213 12.95 -26.17 -3.47
CA PRO A 213 12.08 -26.34 -2.31
C PRO A 213 12.82 -26.62 -1.00
N ASN A 214 13.93 -27.37 -1.04
CA ASN A 214 14.67 -27.81 0.16
C ASN A 214 16.12 -27.30 0.20
N HIS A 215 16.67 -26.82 -0.91
CA HIS A 215 18.07 -26.42 -1.04
C HIS A 215 18.24 -25.17 -1.90
N LEU A 216 19.38 -24.50 -1.76
CA LEU A 216 19.79 -23.40 -2.63
C LEU A 216 20.95 -23.87 -3.49
N THR A 217 20.87 -23.62 -4.80
CA THR A 217 22.02 -23.78 -5.68
C THR A 217 22.75 -22.44 -5.81
N LEU A 218 23.98 -22.40 -5.33
CA LEU A 218 24.89 -21.26 -5.34
C LEU A 218 25.87 -21.41 -6.50
N THR A 219 26.10 -20.34 -7.27
CA THR A 219 27.03 -20.35 -8.41
C THR A 219 27.82 -19.06 -8.48
N ASN A 220 29.15 -19.17 -8.62
CA ASN A 220 30.05 -18.02 -8.75
C ASN A 220 30.93 -18.08 -10.01
N GLY A 221 30.52 -18.86 -11.02
CA GLY A 221 31.29 -19.09 -12.25
C GLY A 221 32.33 -20.19 -12.14
N ALA A 222 32.97 -20.37 -10.99
CA ALA A 222 34.00 -21.39 -10.77
C ALA A 222 33.51 -22.61 -10.01
N TRP A 223 32.53 -22.43 -9.13
CA TRP A 223 31.93 -23.47 -8.31
C TRP A 223 30.41 -23.42 -8.42
N ILE A 224 29.82 -24.60 -8.35
CA ILE A 224 28.39 -24.81 -8.20
C ILE A 224 28.21 -25.58 -6.91
N SER A 225 27.37 -25.11 -5.99
CA SER A 225 27.22 -25.73 -4.67
C SER A 225 25.77 -25.74 -4.22
N SER A 226 25.36 -26.81 -3.56
CA SER A 226 24.03 -26.95 -2.99
C SER A 226 24.11 -26.83 -1.48
N VAL A 227 23.28 -25.97 -0.90
CA VAL A 227 23.23 -25.71 0.56
C VAL A 227 21.81 -25.93 1.05
N ASP A 228 21.64 -26.57 2.21
CA ASP A 228 20.33 -26.73 2.85
C ASP A 228 19.80 -25.37 3.33
N ILE A 229 18.54 -25.06 2.99
CA ILE A 229 17.92 -23.77 3.31
C ILE A 229 17.79 -23.53 4.83
N ASN A 230 17.53 -24.60 5.59
CA ASN A 230 17.22 -24.49 7.01
C ASN A 230 18.49 -24.45 7.86
N THR A 231 19.53 -25.20 7.48
CA THR A 231 20.74 -25.33 8.30
C THR A 231 21.93 -24.52 7.77
N GLY A 232 21.94 -24.17 6.48
CA GLY A 232 23.12 -23.60 5.84
C GLY A 232 24.26 -24.60 5.63
N GLU A 233 24.01 -25.90 5.80
CA GLU A 233 25.03 -26.94 5.59
C GLU A 233 25.21 -27.25 4.10
N LEU A 234 26.47 -27.43 3.70
CA LEU A 234 26.83 -27.84 2.34
C LEU A 234 26.38 -29.28 2.08
N ILE A 235 25.55 -29.47 1.07
CA ILE A 235 25.09 -30.79 0.61
C ILE A 235 26.10 -31.37 -0.38
N GLU A 236 26.41 -30.61 -1.43
CA GLU A 236 27.28 -31.06 -2.52
C GLU A 236 27.92 -29.87 -3.25
N THR A 237 29.06 -30.11 -3.90
CA THR A 237 29.79 -29.09 -4.64
C THR A 237 30.42 -29.68 -5.91
N TYR A 238 30.39 -28.90 -6.98
CA TYR A 238 30.89 -29.24 -8.29
C TYR A 238 31.80 -28.13 -8.82
N ALA A 239 32.94 -28.53 -9.38
CA ALA A 239 33.88 -27.60 -9.99
C ALA A 239 33.44 -27.22 -11.41
N CYS A 240 33.24 -25.94 -11.65
CA CYS A 240 33.06 -25.38 -13.00
C CYS A 240 34.33 -24.64 -13.46
N HIS A 241 35.44 -25.36 -13.43
CA HIS A 241 36.70 -24.92 -13.99
C HIS A 241 37.53 -26.15 -14.33
N SER A 242 38.49 -25.97 -15.23
CA SER A 242 39.50 -26.97 -15.51
C SER A 242 40.90 -26.39 -15.37
N GLU A 243 41.80 -27.17 -14.78
CA GLU A 243 43.21 -26.83 -14.64
C GLU A 243 44.04 -27.74 -15.55
N GLU A 244 44.63 -27.15 -16.60
CA GLU A 244 45.53 -27.86 -17.50
C GLU A 244 46.87 -27.11 -17.57
N GLY A 245 47.97 -27.80 -17.22
CA GLY A 245 49.31 -27.22 -17.29
C GLY A 245 49.56 -26.02 -16.38
N GLY A 246 48.80 -25.86 -15.28
CA GLY A 246 48.87 -24.71 -14.37
C GLY A 246 48.14 -23.46 -14.88
N GLN A 247 47.39 -23.57 -15.97
CA GLN A 247 46.41 -22.56 -16.39
C GLN A 247 45.02 -23.00 -15.96
N VAL A 248 44.33 -22.12 -15.24
CA VAL A 248 42.93 -22.35 -14.87
C VAL A 248 42.03 -21.70 -15.89
N THR A 249 41.09 -22.48 -16.43
CA THR A 249 40.03 -22.01 -17.32
C THR A 249 38.71 -22.14 -16.61
N LEU A 250 37.95 -21.05 -16.54
CA LEU A 250 36.59 -21.06 -16.00
C LEU A 250 35.63 -21.66 -17.01
N GLY A 251 34.59 -22.32 -16.51
CA GLY A 251 33.66 -23.08 -17.33
C GLY A 251 34.07 -24.54 -17.47
N THR A 252 33.21 -25.26 -18.16
CA THR A 252 33.45 -26.63 -18.60
C THR A 252 33.86 -26.63 -20.07
N ASN A 253 34.19 -27.81 -20.60
CA ASN A 253 34.44 -27.97 -22.05
C ASN A 253 33.23 -27.63 -22.94
N TYR A 254 32.02 -27.47 -22.38
CA TYR A 254 30.78 -27.33 -23.15
C TYR A 254 30.04 -26.01 -22.91
N SER A 255 30.18 -25.39 -21.74
CA SER A 255 29.56 -24.11 -21.37
C SER A 255 30.22 -23.47 -20.14
N PHE A 256 29.99 -22.17 -19.96
CA PHE A 256 30.25 -21.46 -18.71
C PHE A 256 29.13 -21.71 -17.69
N CYS A 257 29.46 -21.67 -16.40
CA CYS A 257 28.49 -21.80 -15.32
C CYS A 257 28.16 -20.44 -14.74
N ASP A 258 27.55 -19.57 -15.54
CA ASP A 258 27.12 -18.26 -15.09
C ASP A 258 25.96 -18.39 -14.08
N MET A 259 25.12 -19.40 -14.26
CA MET A 259 24.10 -19.85 -13.31
C MET A 259 24.03 -21.38 -13.39
N ALA A 260 23.65 -22.03 -12.30
CA ALA A 260 23.38 -23.46 -12.33
C ALA A 260 22.23 -23.82 -11.39
N VAL A 261 21.61 -24.97 -11.67
CA VAL A 261 20.66 -25.61 -10.77
C VAL A 261 21.03 -27.07 -10.60
N ILE A 262 21.09 -27.52 -9.35
CA ILE A 262 21.33 -28.91 -9.02
C ILE A 262 19.99 -29.59 -8.80
N VAL A 263 19.78 -30.70 -9.51
CA VAL A 263 18.58 -31.55 -9.45
C VAL A 263 18.97 -32.97 -9.11
N GLU A 264 17.99 -33.81 -8.83
CA GLU A 264 18.24 -35.24 -8.62
C GLU A 264 18.88 -35.86 -9.87
N GLY A 265 20.08 -36.44 -9.71
CA GLY A 265 20.81 -37.11 -10.78
C GLY A 265 21.64 -36.21 -11.71
N GLY A 266 21.69 -34.89 -11.50
CA GLY A 266 22.55 -34.04 -12.32
C GLY A 266 22.54 -32.54 -12.01
N VAL A 267 23.30 -31.80 -12.82
CA VAL A 267 23.46 -30.35 -12.73
C VAL A 267 23.16 -29.73 -14.08
N TYR A 268 22.28 -28.73 -14.11
CA TYR A 268 22.08 -27.87 -15.27
C TYR A 268 22.91 -26.61 -15.12
N THR A 269 23.61 -26.22 -16.17
CA THR A 269 24.37 -24.96 -16.22
C THR A 269 23.82 -24.07 -17.33
N PHE A 270 23.73 -22.78 -17.03
CA PHE A 270 23.29 -21.74 -17.93
C PHE A 270 24.45 -20.79 -18.17
N SER A 271 24.71 -20.49 -19.44
CA SER A 271 25.68 -19.48 -19.84
C SER A 271 24.98 -18.22 -20.33
N THR A 272 25.60 -17.08 -20.06
CA THR A 272 25.27 -15.77 -20.63
C THR A 272 25.30 -15.75 -22.16
N GLY A 273 25.95 -16.74 -22.79
CA GLY A 273 25.89 -16.97 -24.24
C GLY A 273 24.58 -17.60 -24.74
N GLY A 274 23.65 -17.93 -23.84
CA GLY A 274 22.38 -18.58 -24.17
C GLY A 274 22.46 -20.10 -24.25
N ASP A 275 23.50 -20.71 -23.68
CA ASP A 275 23.64 -22.17 -23.65
C ASP A 275 23.11 -22.75 -22.34
N LEU A 276 22.30 -23.81 -22.46
CA LEU A 276 21.87 -24.66 -21.34
C LEU A 276 22.50 -26.04 -21.52
N VAL A 277 23.23 -26.53 -20.53
CA VAL A 277 23.88 -27.84 -20.58
C VAL A 277 23.52 -28.65 -19.35
N PHE A 278 23.17 -29.92 -19.56
CA PHE A 278 22.94 -30.89 -18.48
C PHE A 278 24.14 -31.82 -18.34
N TYR A 279 24.59 -31.96 -17.09
CA TYR A 279 25.62 -32.89 -16.68
C TYR A 279 25.01 -33.90 -15.73
N ARG A 280 25.23 -35.17 -16.02
CA ARG A 280 24.89 -36.25 -15.09
C ARG A 280 25.93 -36.33 -13.98
N THR A 281 25.45 -36.52 -12.76
CA THR A 281 26.28 -36.79 -11.59
C THR A 281 26.11 -38.24 -11.15
N PHE A 282 27.12 -38.77 -10.45
CA PHE A 282 27.13 -40.16 -10.01
C PHE A 282 27.50 -40.23 -8.54
N GLU A 283 26.69 -40.92 -7.75
CA GLU A 283 26.97 -41.16 -6.32
C GLU A 283 28.30 -41.90 -6.11
N GLU A 284 28.68 -42.77 -7.04
CA GLU A 284 29.94 -43.54 -6.97
C GLU A 284 31.19 -42.67 -7.20
N THR A 285 31.04 -41.52 -7.87
CA THR A 285 32.13 -40.57 -8.15
C THR A 285 31.66 -39.14 -7.90
N PRO A 286 31.51 -38.73 -6.63
CA PRO A 286 31.02 -37.41 -6.27
C PRO A 286 31.93 -36.30 -6.81
N GLY A 287 31.34 -35.22 -7.30
CA GLY A 287 32.04 -34.08 -7.90
C GLY A 287 32.36 -34.22 -9.39
N LEU A 288 32.16 -35.39 -10.01
CA LEU A 288 32.31 -35.54 -11.46
C LEU A 288 31.01 -35.16 -12.18
N MET A 289 31.11 -34.19 -13.09
CA MET A 289 30.03 -33.80 -14.01
C MET A 289 30.28 -34.40 -15.39
N ALA A 290 29.44 -35.36 -15.81
CA ALA A 290 29.52 -35.96 -17.15
C ALA A 290 28.51 -35.32 -18.10
N TYR A 291 28.99 -34.73 -19.19
CA TYR A 291 28.12 -34.13 -20.20
C TYR A 291 27.12 -35.14 -20.76
N GLN A 292 25.85 -34.72 -20.86
CA GLN A 292 24.77 -35.54 -21.40
C GLN A 292 24.04 -34.84 -22.56
N SER A 293 23.63 -33.58 -22.38
CA SER A 293 22.80 -32.87 -23.36
C SER A 293 23.01 -31.36 -23.31
N ARG A 294 22.71 -30.68 -24.42
CA ARG A 294 22.78 -29.22 -24.57
C ARG A 294 21.56 -28.71 -25.31
N TRP A 295 21.09 -27.54 -24.90
CA TRP A 295 20.03 -26.77 -25.54
C TRP A 295 20.42 -25.29 -25.61
N GLY A 296 19.66 -24.52 -26.38
CA GLY A 296 19.80 -23.07 -26.46
C GLY A 296 18.61 -22.40 -25.77
N LEU A 297 18.90 -21.39 -24.95
CA LEU A 297 17.90 -20.47 -24.44
C LEU A 297 17.33 -19.61 -25.59
N PRO A 298 16.05 -19.22 -25.52
CA PRO A 298 15.48 -18.26 -26.46
C PRO A 298 16.27 -16.94 -26.47
N PRO A 299 16.41 -16.27 -27.64
CA PRO A 299 17.17 -15.03 -27.75
C PRO A 299 16.55 -13.84 -26.99
N SER A 300 15.32 -13.99 -26.50
CA SER A 300 14.63 -13.00 -25.67
C SER A 300 15.02 -13.05 -24.18
N ILE A 301 15.82 -14.03 -23.77
CA ILE A 301 16.26 -14.20 -22.39
C ILE A 301 17.73 -13.76 -22.28
N ASP A 302 17.97 -12.61 -21.64
CA ASP A 302 19.32 -12.13 -21.31
C ASP A 302 19.60 -12.31 -19.81
N ILE A 303 20.27 -13.42 -19.45
CA ILE A 303 20.68 -13.66 -18.06
C ILE A 303 21.89 -12.82 -17.63
N ARG A 304 22.57 -12.13 -18.55
CA ARG A 304 23.77 -11.34 -18.22
C ARG A 304 23.40 -10.01 -17.58
N ASN A 305 22.46 -9.29 -18.19
CA ASN A 305 22.14 -7.92 -17.80
C ASN A 305 20.72 -7.76 -17.24
N GLU A 306 19.78 -8.63 -17.66
CA GLU A 306 18.36 -8.50 -17.30
C GLU A 306 17.93 -9.56 -16.28
N PHE A 307 18.85 -10.30 -15.66
CA PHE A 307 18.50 -11.34 -14.69
C PHE A 307 17.84 -10.72 -13.45
N VAL A 308 16.66 -11.24 -13.08
CA VAL A 308 15.92 -10.81 -11.90
C VAL A 308 15.87 -11.92 -10.86
N ASP A 309 15.34 -13.09 -11.21
CA ASP A 309 15.20 -14.22 -10.28
C ASP A 309 15.13 -15.56 -11.02
N ALA A 310 15.48 -16.64 -10.31
CA ALA A 310 15.37 -18.00 -10.77
C ALA A 310 14.98 -18.95 -9.63
N MET A 311 13.96 -19.78 -9.86
CA MET A 311 13.51 -20.77 -8.88
C MET A 311 12.97 -22.04 -9.51
N MET A 312 13.12 -23.15 -8.81
CA MET A 312 12.44 -24.41 -9.11
C MET A 312 11.02 -24.36 -8.55
N ILE A 313 10.04 -24.53 -9.44
CA ILE A 313 8.62 -24.67 -9.06
C ILE A 313 8.35 -26.12 -8.64
N GLU A 314 8.92 -27.06 -9.39
CA GLU A 314 8.85 -28.51 -9.18
C GLU A 314 10.21 -29.12 -9.56
N ASP A 315 10.45 -30.39 -9.24
CA ASP A 315 11.74 -31.07 -9.46
C ASP A 315 12.26 -30.99 -10.91
N GLN A 316 11.35 -30.86 -11.89
CA GLN A 316 11.67 -30.77 -13.32
C GLN A 316 11.17 -29.47 -13.96
N ARG A 317 10.76 -28.46 -13.18
CA ARG A 317 10.24 -27.20 -13.72
C ARG A 317 10.90 -26.01 -13.04
N MET A 318 11.57 -25.20 -13.85
CA MET A 318 12.27 -24.01 -13.40
C MET A 318 11.62 -22.76 -13.97
N LEU A 319 11.35 -21.78 -13.12
CA LEU A 319 11.05 -20.41 -13.53
C LEU A 319 12.35 -19.62 -13.64
N LEU A 320 12.53 -18.94 -14.77
CA LEU A 320 13.57 -17.95 -14.99
C LEU A 320 12.91 -16.62 -15.34
N VAL A 321 13.23 -15.58 -14.58
CA VAL A 321 12.66 -14.24 -14.76
C VAL A 321 13.77 -13.27 -15.14
N THR A 322 13.50 -12.53 -16.22
CA THR A 322 14.30 -11.39 -16.66
C THR A 322 13.43 -10.14 -16.70
N GLU A 323 14.04 -8.96 -16.77
CA GLU A 323 13.30 -7.69 -16.86
C GLU A 323 12.32 -7.65 -18.05
N SER A 324 12.69 -8.28 -19.17
CA SER A 324 11.88 -8.27 -20.40
C SER A 324 10.92 -9.45 -20.54
N SER A 325 11.20 -10.59 -19.91
CA SER A 325 10.50 -11.86 -20.15
C SER A 325 10.54 -12.80 -18.95
N ALA A 326 9.49 -13.60 -18.77
CA ALA A 326 9.47 -14.74 -17.86
C ALA A 326 9.35 -16.05 -18.65
N LEU A 327 10.07 -17.07 -18.21
CA LEU A 327 10.12 -18.36 -18.85
C LEU A 327 9.98 -19.49 -17.84
N VAL A 328 9.08 -20.42 -18.09
CA VAL A 328 9.06 -21.72 -17.40
C VAL A 328 9.71 -22.77 -18.31
N LEU A 329 10.80 -23.35 -17.82
CA LEU A 329 11.56 -24.42 -18.46
C LEU A 329 11.17 -25.77 -17.88
N HIS A 330 10.83 -26.72 -18.74
CA HIS A 330 10.81 -28.13 -18.37
C HIS A 330 12.21 -28.72 -18.55
N LEU A 331 12.82 -29.15 -17.45
CA LEU A 331 14.19 -29.68 -17.40
C LEU A 331 14.19 -31.17 -17.78
N GLU A 332 14.38 -31.45 -19.08
CA GLU A 332 14.46 -32.81 -19.59
C GLU A 332 15.87 -33.42 -19.45
N GLU A 333 15.96 -34.66 -18.99
CA GLU A 333 17.26 -35.36 -18.89
C GLU A 333 17.90 -35.66 -20.27
N ASN A 334 17.10 -35.82 -21.31
CA ASN A 334 17.56 -36.18 -22.66
C ASN A 334 17.44 -34.99 -23.60
N SER A 335 18.35 -34.86 -24.57
CA SER A 335 18.33 -33.79 -25.58
C SER A 335 17.12 -33.91 -26.51
N GLY A 336 15.95 -33.50 -26.03
CA GLY A 336 14.71 -33.29 -26.78
C GLY A 336 14.54 -31.82 -27.16
N THR A 337 13.32 -31.47 -27.60
CA THR A 337 12.95 -30.05 -27.76
C THR A 337 12.57 -29.56 -26.38
N LEU A 338 13.22 -28.52 -25.85
CA LEU A 338 12.78 -27.89 -24.60
C LEU A 338 11.34 -27.42 -24.80
N ASP A 339 10.43 -27.89 -23.94
CA ASP A 339 9.12 -27.28 -23.82
C ASP A 339 9.27 -25.97 -23.04
N ILE A 340 8.95 -24.88 -23.72
CA ILE A 340 9.24 -23.51 -23.30
C ILE A 340 7.92 -22.77 -23.34
N ASP A 341 7.38 -22.43 -22.16
CA ASP A 341 6.23 -21.53 -22.05
C ASP A 341 6.73 -20.11 -21.80
N LEU A 342 6.75 -19.30 -22.86
CA LEU A 342 7.17 -17.89 -22.82
C LEU A 342 5.98 -17.00 -22.50
N GLN A 343 6.03 -16.35 -21.34
CA GLN A 343 5.12 -15.27 -20.98
C GLN A 343 5.84 -13.94 -21.16
N LYS A 344 5.39 -13.14 -22.13
CA LYS A 344 5.91 -11.78 -22.29
C LYS A 344 5.34 -10.90 -21.19
N ILE A 345 6.22 -10.30 -20.38
CA ILE A 345 5.81 -9.34 -19.36
C ILE A 345 5.47 -8.04 -20.11
N ILE A 346 4.19 -7.65 -20.08
CA ILE A 346 3.72 -6.39 -20.64
C ILE A 346 3.45 -5.47 -19.44
N PHE A 347 4.26 -4.44 -19.28
CA PHE A 347 4.02 -3.37 -18.31
C PHE A 347 3.00 -2.36 -18.84
#